data_AF-A0A1B9NWW4-F1
#
_entry.id   AF-A0A1B9NWW4-F1
#
_cell.length_a   1.000
_cell.length_b   1.000
_cell.length_c   1.000
_cell.angle_alpha   90.00
_cell.angle_beta   90.00
_cell.angle_gamma   90.00
#
_symmetry.space_group_name_H-M   'P 1'
#
loop_
_entity.id
_entity.type
_entity.pdbx_description
1 polymer ?
#
loop_
_entity_poly.entity_id
_entity_poly.type
_entity_poly.pdbx_seq_one_letter_code
_entity_poly.pdbx_strand_id
1 'polypeptide(L)'
;MYNNNLIELFVDNFKGAACIRPIDEDSILFSNKICKLMINNAKSLSESINLVKTPLEESSISFFDFVDGQFKRTQEPTFSCGMFNGIEYTTMRIAIEYSKKLCILTLLTSCDECPSAEPTNDLYICNTKGQVN
;
A
#
# COMPACT_ATOMS: atom_id res chain seq x y z
N MET A 1 4.16 30.39 -0.15
CA MET A 1 5.21 29.56 0.48
C MET A 1 4.75 28.12 0.38
N TYR A 2 5.44 27.32 -0.44
CA TYR A 2 5.19 25.89 -0.54
C TYR A 2 5.68 25.23 0.76
N ASN A 3 4.80 25.08 1.75
CA ASN A 3 4.99 24.08 2.79
C ASN A 3 4.71 22.72 2.14
N ASN A 4 5.61 22.27 1.26
CA ASN A 4 5.56 20.89 0.83
C ASN A 4 5.85 20.07 2.08
N ASN A 5 4.83 19.35 2.54
CA ASN A 5 4.95 18.45 3.67
C ASN A 5 6.07 17.45 3.34
N LEU A 6 7.06 17.28 4.23
CA LEU A 6 8.20 16.39 4.00
C LEU A 6 7.74 14.97 3.59
N ILE A 7 6.60 14.56 4.10
CA ILE A 7 5.94 13.29 3.77
C ILE A 7 5.46 13.27 2.30
N GLU A 8 4.88 14.35 1.79
CA GLU A 8 4.47 14.46 0.38
C GLU A 8 5.68 14.43 -0.55
N LEU A 9 6.76 15.15 -0.19
CA LEU A 9 8.02 15.10 -0.94
C LEU A 9 8.59 13.68 -0.97
N PHE A 10 8.55 12.96 0.16
CA PHE A 10 8.97 11.56 0.20
C PHE A 10 8.12 10.69 -0.73
N VAL A 11 6.79 10.82 -0.66
CA VAL A 11 5.86 10.05 -1.49
C VAL A 11 6.08 10.33 -2.98
N ASP A 12 6.21 11.59 -3.37
CA ASP A 12 6.44 11.98 -4.77
C ASP A 12 7.77 11.48 -5.33
N ASN A 13 8.81 11.38 -4.50
CA ASN A 13 10.14 10.96 -4.92
C ASN A 13 10.42 9.45 -4.69
N PHE A 14 9.47 8.72 -4.12
CA PHE A 14 9.61 7.28 -3.93
C PHE A 14 9.66 6.57 -5.30
N LYS A 15 10.64 5.68 -5.50
CA LYS A 15 10.89 5.01 -6.80
C LYS A 15 9.85 3.93 -7.17
N GLY A 16 8.92 3.61 -6.28
CA GLY A 16 7.79 2.70 -6.53
C GLY A 16 6.43 3.40 -6.43
N ALA A 17 5.34 2.65 -6.29
CA ALA A 17 4.03 3.24 -6.03
C ALA A 17 3.91 3.60 -4.54
N ALA A 18 3.42 4.81 -4.23
CA ALA A 18 3.24 5.25 -2.85
C ALA A 18 1.94 6.06 -2.68
N CYS A 19 1.24 5.83 -1.57
CA CYS A 19 0.05 6.58 -1.20
C CYS A 19 -0.14 6.73 0.31
N ILE A 20 -0.93 7.74 0.67
CA ILE A 20 -1.36 8.06 2.03
C ILE A 20 -2.88 7.98 2.07
N ARG A 21 -3.40 7.19 3.00
CA ARG A 21 -4.84 7.01 3.21
C ARG A 21 -5.18 7.16 4.69
N PRO A 22 -6.35 7.69 5.07
CA PRO A 22 -6.78 7.67 6.47
C PRO A 22 -6.97 6.23 6.93
N ILE A 23 -6.71 5.96 8.22
CA ILE A 23 -6.88 4.59 8.74
C ILE A 23 -8.35 4.16 8.78
N ASP A 24 -9.26 5.10 9.02
CA ASP A 24 -10.70 4.86 9.24
C ASP A 24 -11.57 5.17 8.01
N GLU A 25 -11.00 5.67 6.91
CA GLU A 25 -11.72 6.06 5.71
C GLU A 25 -11.18 5.30 4.49
N ASP A 26 -12.05 4.93 3.55
CA ASP A 26 -11.63 4.42 2.24
C ASP A 26 -11.43 5.61 1.28
N SER A 27 -10.38 6.40 1.50
CA SER A 27 -10.04 7.54 0.65
C SER A 27 -8.53 7.67 0.46
N ILE A 28 -8.12 8.18 -0.71
CA ILE A 28 -6.72 8.50 -1.00
C ILE A 28 -6.49 9.99 -0.80
N LEU A 29 -5.72 10.35 0.23
CA LEU A 29 -5.38 11.75 0.51
C LEU A 29 -4.26 12.26 -0.39
N PHE A 30 -3.25 11.42 -0.61
CA PHE A 30 -2.09 11.77 -1.41
C PHE A 30 -1.50 10.52 -2.06
N SER A 31 -1.01 10.62 -3.29
CA SER A 31 -0.34 9.53 -3.98
C SER A 31 0.55 10.04 -5.09
N ASN A 32 1.64 9.33 -5.32
CA ASN A 32 2.53 9.64 -6.43
C ASN A 32 1.93 9.18 -7.78
N LYS A 33 2.54 9.64 -8.87
CA LYS A 33 2.05 9.35 -10.23
C LYS A 33 1.97 7.85 -10.52
N ILE A 34 2.92 7.06 -10.03
CA ILE A 34 2.98 5.60 -10.26
C ILE A 34 1.77 4.93 -9.61
N CYS A 35 1.48 5.26 -8.35
CA CYS A 35 0.31 4.74 -7.65
C CYS A 35 -1.00 5.11 -8.36
N LYS A 36 -1.15 6.38 -8.77
CA LYS A 36 -2.35 6.83 -9.52
C LYS A 36 -2.59 6.00 -10.78
N LEU A 37 -1.53 5.66 -11.53
CA LEU A 37 -1.64 4.82 -12.72
C LEU A 37 -2.02 3.38 -12.35
N MET A 38 -1.41 2.81 -11.31
CA MET A 38 -1.68 1.44 -10.86
C MET A 38 -3.14 1.23 -10.44
N ILE A 39 -3.76 2.22 -9.80
CA ILE A 39 -5.16 2.15 -9.35
C ILE A 39 -6.16 2.76 -10.34
N ASN A 40 -5.77 2.96 -11.60
CA ASN A 40 -6.63 3.57 -12.63
C ASN A 40 -7.21 4.95 -12.25
N ASN A 41 -6.46 5.76 -11.49
CA ASN A 41 -6.88 7.06 -10.95
C ASN A 41 -8.13 7.01 -10.04
N ALA A 42 -8.42 5.86 -9.45
CA ALA A 42 -9.46 5.73 -8.45
C ALA A 42 -9.19 6.64 -7.23
N LYS A 43 -10.26 7.10 -6.59
CA LYS A 43 -10.23 7.91 -5.37
C LYS A 43 -10.25 7.05 -4.09
N SER A 44 -10.60 5.77 -4.22
CA SER A 44 -10.61 4.79 -3.12
C SER A 44 -10.17 3.40 -3.57
N LEU A 45 -9.87 2.51 -2.62
CA LEU A 45 -9.59 1.11 -2.95
C LEU A 45 -10.85 0.41 -3.49
N SER A 46 -12.02 0.68 -2.91
CA SER A 46 -13.28 0.12 -3.40
C SER A 46 -13.58 0.52 -4.85
N GLU A 47 -13.29 1.77 -5.22
CA GLU A 47 -13.41 2.21 -6.61
C GLU A 47 -12.42 1.49 -7.52
N SER A 48 -11.19 1.24 -7.03
CA SER A 48 -10.17 0.49 -7.78
C SER A 48 -10.63 -0.93 -8.10
N ILE A 49 -11.31 -1.60 -7.17
CA ILE A 49 -11.90 -2.94 -7.37
C ILE A 49 -12.89 -2.93 -8.55
N ASN A 50 -13.75 -1.93 -8.64
CA ASN A 50 -14.75 -1.85 -9.72
C ASN A 50 -14.13 -1.52 -11.09
N LEU A 51 -12.86 -1.09 -11.13
CA LEU A 51 -12.15 -0.71 -12.35
C LEU A 51 -11.22 -1.82 -12.86
N VAL A 52 -11.07 -2.94 -12.15
CA VAL A 52 -10.27 -4.08 -12.61
C VAL A 52 -10.90 -4.72 -13.85
N LYS A 53 -10.04 -5.19 -14.75
CA LYS A 53 -10.46 -5.78 -16.02
C LYS A 53 -10.16 -7.28 -16.11
N THR A 54 -9.34 -7.79 -15.20
CA THR A 54 -8.89 -9.17 -15.21
C THR A 54 -9.04 -9.84 -13.84
N PRO A 55 -9.28 -11.16 -13.77
CA PRO A 55 -9.32 -11.91 -12.51
C PRO A 55 -8.02 -11.82 -11.70
N LEU A 56 -6.88 -11.66 -12.39
CA LEU A 56 -5.59 -11.47 -11.74
C LEU A 56 -5.54 -10.15 -10.98
N GLU A 57 -5.95 -9.04 -11.61
CA GLU A 57 -6.05 -7.73 -10.93
C GLU A 57 -7.02 -7.77 -9.76
N GLU A 58 -8.17 -8.44 -9.90
CA GLU A 58 -9.14 -8.60 -8.81
C GLU A 58 -8.54 -9.34 -7.61
N SER A 59 -7.83 -10.45 -7.85
CA SER A 59 -7.13 -11.21 -6.81
C SER A 59 -6.05 -10.37 -6.12
N SER A 60 -5.29 -9.59 -6.89
CA SER A 60 -4.30 -8.66 -6.36
C SER A 60 -4.94 -7.64 -5.43
N ILE A 61 -5.99 -6.94 -5.88
CA ILE A 61 -6.64 -5.92 -5.05
C ILE A 61 -7.28 -6.54 -3.80
N SER A 62 -7.85 -7.74 -3.91
CA SER A 62 -8.37 -8.48 -2.75
C SER A 62 -7.28 -8.78 -1.72
N PHE A 63 -6.08 -9.15 -2.17
CA PHE A 63 -4.93 -9.32 -1.28
C PHE A 63 -4.51 -7.99 -0.64
N PHE A 64 -4.47 -6.89 -1.40
CA PHE A 64 -4.20 -5.56 -0.85
C PHE A 64 -5.18 -5.18 0.27
N ASP A 65 -6.48 -5.44 0.08
CA ASP A 65 -7.54 -5.18 1.06
C ASP A 65 -7.38 -6.06 2.31
N PHE A 66 -7.03 -7.33 2.13
CA PHE A 66 -6.72 -8.23 3.25
C PHE A 66 -5.56 -7.70 4.10
N VAL A 67 -4.44 -7.32 3.47
CA VAL A 67 -3.26 -6.80 4.18
C VAL A 67 -3.57 -5.48 4.88
N ASP A 68 -4.39 -4.63 4.25
CA ASP A 68 -4.94 -3.42 4.87
C ASP A 68 -5.75 -3.72 6.13
N GLY A 69 -6.63 -4.73 6.08
CA GLY A 69 -7.40 -5.17 7.23
C GLY A 69 -6.51 -5.67 8.37
N GLN A 70 -5.43 -6.37 8.06
CA GLN A 70 -4.45 -6.81 9.07
C GLN A 70 -3.72 -5.62 9.71
N PHE A 71 -3.29 -4.67 8.89
CA PHE A 71 -2.65 -3.45 9.38
C PHE A 71 -3.61 -2.65 10.26
N LYS A 72 -4.87 -2.42 9.85
CA LYS A 72 -5.85 -1.64 10.63
C LYS A 72 -6.15 -2.28 11.99
N ARG A 73 -6.17 -3.62 12.07
CA ARG A 73 -6.38 -4.35 13.32
C ARG A 73 -5.20 -4.27 14.28
N THR A 74 -3.99 -4.36 13.76
CA THR A 74 -2.76 -4.45 14.58
C THR A 74 -2.15 -3.09 14.86
N GLN A 75 -2.28 -2.17 13.91
CA GLN A 75 -1.55 -0.90 13.80
C GLN A 75 -0.02 -1.07 13.83
N GLU A 76 0.45 -2.28 13.53
CA GLU A 76 1.87 -2.63 13.48
C GLU A 76 2.38 -2.55 12.04
N PRO A 77 3.64 -2.15 11.81
CA PRO A 77 4.22 -2.15 10.47
C PRO A 77 4.05 -3.51 9.80
N THR A 78 3.49 -3.48 8.59
CA THR A 78 3.08 -4.70 7.87
C THR A 78 3.73 -4.72 6.51
N PHE A 79 4.46 -5.79 6.22
CA PHE A 79 5.09 -6.07 4.94
C PHE A 79 4.35 -7.20 4.24
N SER A 80 4.20 -7.13 2.93
CA SER A 80 3.64 -8.24 2.17
C SER A 80 4.29 -8.37 0.80
N CYS A 81 4.33 -9.58 0.27
CA CYS A 81 4.65 -9.84 -1.13
C CYS A 81 3.39 -10.32 -1.84
N GLY A 82 3.14 -9.83 -3.05
CA GLY A 82 2.01 -10.29 -3.85
C GLY A 82 2.16 -9.92 -5.32
N MET A 83 1.33 -10.53 -6.15
CA MET A 83 1.34 -10.31 -7.60
C MET A 83 0.35 -9.20 -7.99
N PHE A 84 0.71 -8.32 -8.91
CA PHE A 84 -0.19 -7.38 -9.60
C PHE A 84 0.10 -7.38 -11.10
N ASN A 85 -0.88 -7.80 -11.91
CA ASN A 85 -0.76 -7.91 -13.37
C ASN A 85 0.49 -8.70 -13.83
N GLY A 86 0.78 -9.84 -13.17
CA GLY A 86 1.91 -10.70 -13.52
C GLY A 86 3.29 -10.21 -13.04
N ILE A 87 3.33 -9.10 -12.30
CA ILE A 87 4.56 -8.57 -11.69
C ILE A 87 4.47 -8.77 -10.18
N GLU A 88 5.53 -9.28 -9.57
CA GLU A 88 5.62 -9.41 -8.12
C GLU A 88 5.98 -8.06 -7.49
N TYR A 89 5.30 -7.71 -6.40
CA TYR A 89 5.54 -6.49 -5.65
C TYR A 89 5.73 -6.79 -4.17
N THR A 90 6.71 -6.14 -3.57
CA THR A 90 6.79 -6.00 -2.12
C THR A 90 6.07 -4.73 -1.70
N THR A 91 5.33 -4.81 -0.60
CA THR A 91 4.55 -3.70 -0.06
C THR A 91 4.85 -3.50 1.42
N MET A 92 4.80 -2.25 1.87
CA MET A 92 4.97 -1.87 3.26
C MET A 92 3.87 -0.91 3.68
N ARG A 93 3.27 -1.14 4.85
CA ARG A 93 2.29 -0.25 5.50
C ARG A 93 2.82 0.21 6.85
N ILE A 94 2.80 1.52 7.07
CA ILE A 94 3.24 2.15 8.31
C ILE A 94 2.22 3.19 8.74
N ALA A 95 2.01 3.31 10.05
CA ALA A 95 1.20 4.36 10.65
C ALA A 95 1.98 5.68 10.66
N ILE A 96 1.40 6.73 10.10
CA ILE A 96 1.95 8.08 10.10
C ILE A 96 0.89 9.08 10.56
N GLU A 97 1.33 10.19 11.15
CA GLU A 97 0.46 11.36 11.28
C GLU A 97 0.55 12.19 10.01
N TYR A 98 -0.59 12.45 9.38
CA TYR A 98 -0.67 13.28 8.19
C TYR A 98 -1.89 14.20 8.29
N SER A 99 -1.68 15.51 8.14
CA SER A 99 -2.73 16.52 8.28
C SER A 99 -3.55 16.38 9.58
N LYS A 100 -2.87 16.09 10.71
CA LYS A 100 -3.46 15.87 12.04
C LYS A 100 -4.41 14.65 12.14
N LYS A 101 -4.31 13.71 11.20
CA LYS A 101 -5.04 12.44 11.21
C LYS A 101 -4.06 11.26 11.24
N LEU A 102 -4.46 10.16 11.88
CA LEU A 102 -3.76 8.89 11.77
C LEU A 102 -4.00 8.31 10.37
N CYS A 103 -2.93 8.04 9.65
CA CYS A 103 -2.96 7.60 8.27
C CYS A 103 -2.05 6.38 8.06
N ILE A 104 -2.34 5.64 7.00
CA ILE A 104 -1.54 4.54 6.49
C ILE A 104 -0.70 5.08 5.34
N LEU A 105 0.61 5.07 5.51
CA LEU A 105 1.55 5.20 4.39
C LEU A 105 1.74 3.81 3.78
N THR A 106 1.34 3.65 2.51
CA THR A 106 1.56 2.41 1.75
C THR A 106 2.63 2.65 0.71
N LEU A 107 3.68 1.82 0.71
CA LEU A 107 4.75 1.81 -0.28
C LEU A 107 4.73 0.47 -1.02
N LEU A 108 4.93 0.48 -2.33
CA LEU A 108 4.96 -0.70 -3.18
C LEU A 108 6.14 -0.61 -4.13
N THR A 109 6.94 -1.67 -4.24
CA THR A 109 8.10 -1.77 -5.13
C THR A 109 8.02 -3.05 -5.93
N SER A 110 8.26 -2.99 -7.24
CA SER A 110 8.36 -4.20 -8.07
C SER A 110 9.60 -5.00 -7.70
N CYS A 111 9.48 -6.32 -7.73
CA CYS A 111 10.59 -7.24 -7.62
C CYS A 111 11.21 -7.41 -9.02
N ASP A 112 12.20 -6.57 -9.35
CA ASP A 112 12.76 -6.51 -10.71
C ASP A 112 13.67 -7.71 -11.05
N GLU A 113 14.14 -8.49 -10.07
CA GLU A 113 15.25 -9.44 -10.26
C GLU A 113 14.89 -10.93 -10.21
N CYS A 114 13.69 -11.32 -9.79
CA CYS A 114 13.34 -12.74 -9.70
C CYS A 114 11.83 -12.95 -9.60
N PRO A 115 11.06 -12.89 -10.71
CA PRO A 115 9.67 -13.30 -10.66
C PRO A 115 9.63 -14.76 -10.20
N SER A 116 9.07 -14.99 -9.02
CA SER A 116 8.84 -16.33 -8.49
C SER A 116 8.06 -17.15 -9.54
N ALA A 117 8.46 -18.40 -9.75
CA ALA A 117 7.79 -19.30 -10.70
C ALA A 117 6.34 -19.60 -10.29
N GLU A 118 6.01 -19.35 -9.02
CA GLU A 118 4.68 -19.52 -8.43
C GLU A 118 4.26 -18.23 -7.72
N PRO A 119 3.01 -17.76 -7.90
CA PRO A 119 2.51 -16.58 -7.22
C PRO A 119 2.48 -16.79 -5.69
N THR A 120 3.33 -16.08 -4.97
CA THR A 120 3.38 -16.09 -3.50
C THR A 120 2.68 -14.87 -2.91
N ASN A 121 1.72 -15.11 -2.03
CA ASN A 121 1.09 -14.10 -1.19
C ASN A 121 1.61 -14.26 0.24
N ASP A 122 2.60 -13.45 0.62
CA ASP A 122 3.24 -13.53 1.93
C ASP A 122 2.92 -12.30 2.77
N LEU A 123 2.78 -12.48 4.08
CA LEU A 123 2.48 -11.42 5.04
C LEU A 123 3.40 -11.51 6.25
N TYR A 124 4.09 -10.42 6.55
CA TYR A 124 4.96 -10.27 7.70
C TYR A 124 4.51 -9.06 8.52
N ILE A 125 4.18 -9.29 9.79
CA ILE A 125 3.78 -8.22 10.72
C ILE A 125 4.89 -8.04 11.74
N CYS A 126 5.51 -6.86 11.76
CA CYS A 126 6.55 -6.55 12.72
C CYS A 126 5.90 -6.12 14.04
N ASN A 127 5.82 -7.05 15.00
CA ASN A 127 5.30 -6.73 16.32
C ASN A 127 6.29 -5.82 17.08
N THR A 128 5.97 -4.55 17.22
CA THR A 128 6.78 -3.58 17.99
C THR A 128 6.54 -3.70 19.49
N LYS A 129 5.47 -4.39 19.92
CA LYS A 129 5.21 -4.77 21.31
C LYS A 129 5.94 -6.06 21.64
N GLY A 130 7.26 -6.00 21.63
CA GLY A 130 8.10 -7.06 22.19
C GLY A 130 7.75 -7.28 23.67
N GLN A 131 7.64 -8.54 24.05
CA GLN A 131 7.53 -9.02 25.43
C GLN A 131 8.50 -8.25 26.33
N VAL A 132 7.94 -7.49 27.28
CA VAL A 132 8.66 -7.12 28.49
C VAL A 132 8.67 -8.40 29.33
N ASN A 133 9.78 -9.16 29.27
CA ASN A 133 10.08 -10.17 30.29
C ASN A 133 10.48 -9.46 31.59
#